data_AF-A0AAJ8KA08-F1
#
_entry.id   AF-A0AAJ8KA08-F1
#
_cell.length_a   1.000
_cell.length_b   1.000
_cell.length_c   1.000
_cell.angle_alpha   90.00
_cell.angle_beta   90.00
_cell.angle_gamma   90.00
#
_symmetry.space_group_name_H-M   'P 1'
#
loop_
_entity.id
_entity.type
_entity.pdbx_description
1 polymer ?
#
loop_
_entity_poly.entity_id
_entity_poly.type
_entity_poly.pdbx_seq_one_letter_code
_entity_poly.pdbx_strand_id
1 'polypeptide(L)'
;MCGGDKDTFRWAFRILGIDFGVSPRWMSALGVRNDYEGGRFCGHSVLQYDLDTPEGFTRPPPLFVHSNLLKHLGSSGLGKGNLFTHIRRMSNDYSANPSLNYAHSWVYMGEARGMCLDLDWHDHTPQELRDVEWPETISVDEEEGGVFEGFEEGWFEEGGRIGGW
;
A
#
# COMPACT_ATOMS: atom_id res chain seq x y z
N MET A 1 -3.88 19.62 5.80
CA MET A 1 -4.89 18.63 6.24
C MET A 1 -4.78 18.52 7.75
N CYS A 2 -5.76 19.03 8.48
CA CYS A 2 -5.92 18.84 9.92
C CYS A 2 -7.37 18.40 10.16
N GLY A 3 -7.61 17.26 10.80
CA GLY A 3 -8.98 16.88 11.16
C GLY A 3 -9.20 15.44 11.63
N GLY A 4 -8.14 14.63 11.80
CA GLY A 4 -8.28 13.23 12.19
C GLY A 4 -7.82 12.90 13.62
N ASP A 5 -8.15 11.68 14.04
CA ASP A 5 -7.50 10.98 15.16
C ASP A 5 -5.96 11.04 15.04
N LYS A 6 -5.42 10.89 13.83
CA LYS A 6 -3.97 10.97 13.57
C LYS A 6 -3.36 12.33 13.93
N ASP A 7 -4.04 13.44 13.63
CA ASP A 7 -3.56 14.76 14.01
C ASP A 7 -3.68 14.98 15.52
N THR A 8 -4.71 14.42 16.13
CA THR A 8 -4.91 14.45 17.58
C THR A 8 -3.74 13.75 18.30
N PHE A 9 -3.30 12.59 17.82
CA PHE A 9 -2.10 11.92 18.36
C PHE A 9 -0.83 12.74 18.16
N ARG A 10 -0.62 13.34 16.97
CA ARG A 10 0.54 14.22 16.72
C ARG A 10 0.59 15.39 17.70
N TRP A 11 -0.54 16.05 17.93
CA TRP A 11 -0.62 17.14 18.90
C TRP A 11 -0.43 16.67 20.34
N ALA A 12 -1.00 15.51 20.71
CA ALA A 12 -0.82 14.95 22.04
C ALA A 12 0.66 14.64 22.32
N PHE A 13 1.36 13.97 21.41
CA PHE A 13 2.79 13.67 21.53
C PHE A 13 3.61 14.95 21.68
N ARG A 14 3.32 15.96 20.85
CA ARG A 14 3.96 17.28 20.94
C ARG A 14 3.74 17.96 22.30
N ILE A 15 2.52 17.92 22.85
CA ILE A 15 2.19 18.51 24.16
C ILE A 15 2.92 17.78 25.29
N LEU A 16 3.03 16.46 25.19
CA LEU A 16 3.71 15.62 26.17
C LEU A 16 5.24 15.63 26.05
N GLY A 17 5.79 16.29 25.02
CA GLY A 17 7.23 16.28 24.74
C GLY A 17 7.75 14.90 24.33
N ILE A 18 6.89 14.05 23.77
CA ILE A 18 7.22 12.72 23.27
C ILE A 18 7.48 12.82 21.77
N ASP A 19 8.57 12.21 21.32
CA ASP A 19 8.88 12.15 19.89
C ASP A 19 7.82 11.34 19.14
N PHE A 20 7.27 11.96 18.10
CA PHE A 20 6.29 11.32 17.23
C PHE A 20 7.01 10.45 16.20
N GLY A 21 6.86 9.13 16.30
CA GLY A 21 7.37 8.18 15.32
C GLY A 21 6.73 8.39 13.95
N VAL A 22 7.50 8.87 12.99
CA VAL A 22 7.07 8.99 11.59
C VAL A 22 7.53 7.73 10.86
N SER A 23 6.62 7.02 10.20
CA SER A 23 7.02 5.89 9.35
C SER A 23 8.00 6.40 8.28
N PRO A 24 9.19 5.80 8.14
CA PRO A 24 10.21 6.28 7.20
C PRO A 24 9.79 6.13 5.75
N ARG A 25 8.87 5.21 5.45
CA ARG A 25 8.32 4.98 4.11
C ARG A 25 6.85 5.40 4.07
N TRP A 26 6.46 5.91 2.92
CA TRP A 26 5.08 6.24 2.59
C TRP A 26 4.29 4.97 2.34
N MET A 27 2.97 5.07 2.43
CA MET A 27 2.10 3.91 2.29
C MET A 27 2.07 3.42 0.84
N SER A 28 1.97 2.10 0.66
CA SER A 28 1.82 1.46 -0.65
C SER A 28 0.49 0.72 -0.72
N ALA A 29 -0.01 0.44 -1.92
CA ALA A 29 -1.17 -0.44 -2.11
C ALA A 29 -0.70 -1.87 -2.41
N LEU A 30 -1.34 -2.85 -1.77
CA LEU A 30 -1.13 -4.28 -2.01
C LEU A 30 -2.38 -4.86 -2.67
N GLY A 31 -2.19 -5.66 -3.71
CA GLY A 31 -3.26 -6.42 -4.34
C GLY A 31 -2.82 -7.23 -5.54
N VAL A 32 -3.57 -7.13 -6.63
CA VAL A 32 -3.44 -8.00 -7.81
C VAL A 32 -3.39 -7.20 -9.10
N ARG A 33 -3.00 -7.84 -10.20
CA ARG A 33 -3.30 -7.35 -11.55
C ARG A 33 -4.67 -7.84 -12.00
N ASN A 34 -5.49 -6.94 -12.52
CA ASN A 34 -6.81 -7.26 -13.04
C ASN A 34 -6.75 -7.65 -14.52
N ASP A 35 -6.76 -8.96 -14.79
CA ASP A 35 -6.74 -9.48 -16.16
C ASP A 35 -7.98 -9.09 -16.98
N TYR A 36 -9.11 -8.81 -16.32
CA TYR A 36 -10.32 -8.31 -16.98
C TYR A 36 -10.16 -6.87 -17.51
N GLU A 37 -9.15 -6.13 -17.05
CA GLU A 37 -8.85 -4.75 -17.45
C GLU A 37 -7.42 -4.61 -17.99
N GLY A 38 -6.97 -5.58 -18.78
CA GLY A 38 -5.65 -5.50 -19.42
C GLY A 38 -4.47 -5.48 -18.45
N GLY A 39 -4.63 -6.08 -17.26
CA GLY A 39 -3.59 -6.16 -16.24
C GLY A 39 -3.45 -4.89 -15.38
N ARG A 40 -4.45 -4.00 -15.39
CA ARG A 40 -4.48 -2.83 -14.50
C ARG A 40 -4.32 -3.26 -13.04
N PHE A 41 -3.51 -2.52 -12.28
CA PHE A 41 -3.33 -2.80 -10.86
C PHE A 41 -4.62 -2.56 -10.08
N CYS A 42 -5.06 -3.55 -9.30
CA CYS A 42 -6.20 -3.48 -8.39
C CYS A 42 -5.70 -3.78 -6.96
N GLY A 43 -5.41 -2.72 -6.20
CA GLY A 43 -5.08 -2.83 -4.78
C GLY A 43 -6.34 -3.06 -3.95
N HIS A 44 -6.22 -3.77 -2.84
CA HIS A 44 -7.32 -3.92 -1.87
C HIS A 44 -6.87 -3.75 -0.42
N SER A 45 -5.56 -3.70 -0.21
CA SER A 45 -4.94 -3.50 1.09
C SER A 45 -3.91 -2.38 1.00
N VAL A 46 -3.58 -1.79 2.14
CA VAL A 46 -2.52 -0.79 2.27
C VAL A 46 -1.38 -1.40 3.08
N LEU A 47 -0.15 -1.19 2.62
CA LEU A 47 1.07 -1.55 3.35
C LEU A 47 1.54 -0.38 4.20
N GLN A 48 1.90 -0.71 5.44
CA GLN A 48 2.64 0.15 6.33
C GLN A 48 3.97 -0.52 6.68
N TYR A 49 5.01 0.29 6.73
CA TYR A 49 6.38 -0.17 6.87
C TYR A 49 6.87 0.01 8.29
N ASP A 50 7.87 -0.79 8.65
CA ASP A 50 8.57 -0.72 9.92
C ASP A 50 9.21 0.67 10.13
N LEU A 51 9.50 1.00 11.38
CA LEU A 51 10.17 2.24 11.77
C LEU A 51 11.69 2.18 11.56
N ASP A 52 12.26 0.96 11.64
CA ASP A 52 13.69 0.72 11.50
C ASP A 52 14.01 -0.12 10.27
N THR A 53 15.25 -0.07 9.80
CA THR A 53 15.77 -0.98 8.76
C THR A 53 16.54 -2.11 9.45
N PRO A 54 16.01 -3.36 9.47
CA PRO A 54 16.70 -4.48 10.08
C PRO A 54 18.00 -4.83 9.34
N GLU A 55 18.87 -5.59 9.99
CA GLU A 55 20.08 -6.12 9.35
C GLU A 55 19.71 -7.00 8.14
N GLY A 56 20.38 -6.78 7.01
CA GLY A 56 20.11 -7.49 5.76
C GLY A 56 19.05 -6.84 4.86
N PHE A 57 18.46 -5.72 5.29
CA PHE A 57 17.55 -4.91 4.47
C PHE A 57 18.21 -3.60 4.06
N THR A 58 17.85 -3.08 2.88
CA THR A 58 18.28 -1.76 2.41
C THR A 58 17.30 -0.65 2.81
N ARG A 59 16.08 -1.02 3.19
CA ARG A 59 15.01 -0.12 3.63
C ARG A 59 14.04 -0.80 4.60
N PRO A 60 13.23 -0.05 5.37
CA PRO A 60 12.28 -0.65 6.30
C PRO A 60 11.29 -1.57 5.58
N PRO A 61 11.15 -2.83 6.00
CA PRO A 61 10.24 -3.78 5.35
C PRO A 61 8.77 -3.48 5.68
N PRO A 62 7.81 -4.00 4.89
CA PRO A 62 6.41 -4.07 5.28
C PRO A 62 6.25 -4.70 6.66
N LEU A 63 5.48 -4.06 7.54
CA LEU A 63 5.18 -4.55 8.89
C LEU A 63 3.69 -4.87 9.07
N PHE A 64 2.81 -4.07 8.48
CA PHE A 64 1.37 -4.26 8.59
C PHE A 64 0.68 -4.18 7.23
N VAL A 65 -0.30 -5.07 7.03
CA VAL A 65 -1.24 -5.06 5.92
C VAL A 65 -2.61 -4.64 6.45
N HIS A 66 -3.10 -3.47 6.03
CA HIS A 66 -4.46 -3.04 6.35
C HIS A 66 -5.39 -3.44 5.21
N SER A 67 -6.35 -4.33 5.49
CA SER A 67 -7.25 -4.89 4.47
C SER A 67 -8.51 -4.04 4.26
N ASN A 68 -8.34 -2.87 3.64
CA ASN A 68 -9.39 -1.86 3.50
C ASN A 68 -10.58 -2.32 2.64
N LEU A 69 -10.30 -2.94 1.49
CA LEU A 69 -11.29 -3.16 0.42
C LEU A 69 -11.57 -4.64 0.13
N LEU A 70 -10.94 -5.58 0.83
CA LEU A 70 -11.16 -7.03 0.61
C LEU A 70 -12.64 -7.44 0.70
N LYS A 71 -13.41 -6.80 1.58
CA LYS A 71 -14.86 -7.01 1.72
C LYS A 71 -15.69 -6.54 0.51
N HIS A 72 -15.12 -5.63 -0.29
CA HIS A 72 -15.72 -5.03 -1.48
C HIS A 72 -15.18 -5.63 -2.79
N LEU A 73 -14.31 -6.64 -2.71
CA LEU A 73 -13.83 -7.34 -3.89
C LEU A 73 -14.89 -8.27 -4.46
N GLY A 74 -14.94 -8.33 -5.79
CA GLY A 74 -15.57 -9.42 -6.52
C GLY A 74 -14.67 -10.67 -6.46
N SER A 75 -15.23 -11.81 -6.05
CA SER A 75 -14.48 -13.05 -5.85
C SER A 75 -14.18 -13.84 -7.14
N SER A 76 -14.64 -13.37 -8.31
CA SER A 76 -14.50 -14.08 -9.59
C SER A 76 -13.04 -14.35 -9.93
N GLY A 77 -12.56 -15.59 -9.78
CA GLY A 77 -11.16 -15.94 -10.10
C GLY A 77 -10.11 -15.43 -9.11
N LEU A 78 -10.52 -14.96 -7.93
CA LEU A 78 -9.60 -14.71 -6.81
C LEU A 78 -9.73 -15.83 -5.77
N GLY A 79 -8.61 -16.22 -5.18
CA GLY A 79 -8.55 -17.28 -4.18
C GLY A 79 -7.15 -17.37 -3.57
N LYS A 80 -6.91 -18.44 -2.82
CA LYS A 80 -5.60 -18.71 -2.23
C LYS A 80 -4.55 -18.90 -3.34
N GLY A 81 -3.46 -18.15 -3.23
CA GLY A 81 -2.30 -18.15 -4.11
C GLY A 81 -2.32 -17.05 -5.18
N ASN A 82 -3.34 -16.19 -5.21
CA ASN A 82 -3.40 -15.11 -6.19
C ASN A 82 -3.99 -13.80 -5.66
N LEU A 83 -4.14 -13.64 -4.34
CA LEU A 83 -4.73 -12.44 -3.74
C LEU A 83 -3.69 -11.36 -3.41
N PHE A 84 -2.54 -11.71 -2.83
CA PHE A 84 -1.54 -10.74 -2.39
C PHE A 84 -0.27 -10.84 -3.24
N THR A 85 -0.35 -10.40 -4.50
CA THR A 85 0.70 -10.71 -5.50
C THR A 85 1.53 -9.51 -5.92
N HIS A 86 0.98 -8.29 -5.84
CA HIS A 86 1.64 -7.09 -6.36
C HIS A 86 1.55 -5.92 -5.39
N ILE A 87 2.59 -5.09 -5.40
CA ILE A 87 2.69 -3.86 -4.63
C ILE A 87 2.74 -2.68 -5.60
N ARG A 88 1.87 -1.68 -5.42
CA ARG A 88 1.92 -0.38 -6.08
C ARG A 88 2.45 0.67 -5.12
N ARG A 89 3.56 1.31 -5.47
CA ARG A 89 4.21 2.33 -4.64
C ARG A 89 4.89 3.40 -5.47
N MET A 90 5.38 4.46 -4.84
CA MET A 90 6.27 5.42 -5.50
C MET A 90 7.70 4.88 -5.54
N SER A 91 8.45 5.13 -6.62
CA SER A 91 9.84 4.70 -6.75
C SER A 91 10.76 5.28 -5.67
N ASN A 92 10.43 6.48 -5.18
CA ASN A 92 11.04 7.08 -4.00
C ASN A 92 9.97 7.30 -2.93
N ASP A 93 9.74 6.28 -2.11
CA ASP A 93 8.70 6.25 -1.09
C ASP A 93 9.18 6.75 0.28
N TYR A 94 10.35 7.35 0.42
CA TYR A 94 10.75 7.92 1.72
C TYR A 94 9.80 9.05 2.13
N SER A 95 9.22 8.98 3.33
CA SER A 95 8.17 9.90 3.79
C SER A 95 8.60 11.36 3.90
N ALA A 96 9.92 11.62 3.97
CA ALA A 96 10.50 12.95 3.93
C ALA A 96 10.58 13.55 2.52
N ASN A 97 10.34 12.76 1.46
CA ASN A 97 10.41 13.22 0.08
C ASN A 97 9.26 14.18 -0.24
N PRO A 98 9.55 15.45 -0.60
CA PRO A 98 8.53 16.43 -0.95
C PRO A 98 7.68 16.06 -2.17
N SER A 99 8.17 15.19 -3.06
CA SER A 99 7.45 14.76 -4.25
C SER A 99 6.13 14.09 -3.91
N LEU A 100 6.08 13.37 -2.78
CA LEU A 100 4.92 12.63 -2.30
C LEU A 100 3.72 13.53 -2.01
N ASN A 101 3.91 14.85 -1.88
CA ASN A 101 2.79 15.80 -1.80
C ASN A 101 1.93 15.81 -3.08
N TYR A 102 2.48 15.35 -4.21
CA TYR A 102 1.78 15.20 -5.48
C TYR A 102 1.28 13.78 -5.73
N ALA A 103 1.67 12.81 -4.91
CA ALA A 103 1.18 11.46 -5.04
C ALA A 103 -0.21 11.38 -4.41
N HIS A 104 -1.10 10.63 -5.05
CA HIS A 104 -2.46 10.44 -4.58
C HIS A 104 -2.86 8.98 -4.68
N SER A 105 -3.68 8.55 -3.74
CA SER A 105 -4.35 7.26 -3.79
C SER A 105 -5.84 7.48 -3.94
N TRP A 106 -6.48 6.64 -4.75
CA TRP A 106 -7.91 6.73 -5.00
C TRP A 106 -8.52 5.36 -5.17
N VAL A 107 -9.84 5.28 -4.96
CA VAL A 107 -10.60 4.07 -5.16
C VAL A 107 -11.38 4.18 -6.47
N TYR A 108 -11.34 3.12 -7.26
CA TYR A 108 -12.12 2.97 -8.48
C TYR A 108 -12.87 1.64 -8.49
N MET A 109 -13.87 1.51 -9.36
CA MET A 109 -14.58 0.25 -9.57
C MET A 109 -13.91 -0.51 -10.72
N GLY A 110 -13.24 -1.62 -10.41
CA GLY A 110 -12.61 -2.50 -11.39
C GLY A 110 -13.59 -3.55 -11.92
N GLU A 111 -13.50 -3.83 -13.22
CA GLU A 111 -14.30 -4.85 -13.88
C GLU A 111 -14.08 -6.23 -13.24
N ALA A 112 -15.18 -6.90 -12.86
CA ALA A 112 -15.20 -8.18 -12.13
C ALA A 112 -14.45 -8.22 -10.77
N ARG A 113 -13.77 -7.14 -10.38
CA ARG A 113 -12.95 -7.03 -9.16
C ARG A 113 -13.58 -6.19 -8.06
N GLY A 114 -14.58 -5.35 -8.34
CA GLY A 114 -15.22 -4.52 -7.31
C GLY A 114 -14.40 -3.28 -6.98
N MET A 115 -14.26 -2.91 -5.71
CA MET A 115 -13.50 -1.70 -5.34
C MET A 115 -12.00 -1.97 -5.31
N CYS A 116 -11.25 -1.21 -6.10
CA CYS A 116 -9.80 -1.27 -6.22
C CYS A 116 -9.17 0.05 -5.77
N LEU A 117 -8.12 -0.02 -4.97
CA LEU A 117 -7.24 1.07 -4.59
C LEU A 117 -6.08 1.16 -5.58
N ASP A 118 -5.84 2.34 -6.14
CA ASP A 118 -4.69 2.63 -6.96
C ASP A 118 -3.88 3.79 -6.37
N LEU A 119 -2.65 3.95 -6.86
CA LEU A 119 -1.71 4.97 -6.45
C LEU A 119 -0.92 5.47 -7.66
N ASP A 120 -0.92 6.79 -7.83
CA ASP A 120 -0.31 7.49 -8.96
C ASP A 120 -0.10 8.98 -8.63
N TRP A 121 0.53 9.70 -9.53
CA TRP A 121 0.69 11.14 -9.51
C TRP A 121 -0.64 11.86 -9.76
N HIS A 122 -0.87 12.94 -9.02
CA HIS A 122 -1.96 13.88 -9.29
C HIS A 122 -1.79 14.52 -10.68
N ASP A 123 -2.89 14.92 -11.31
CA ASP A 123 -2.90 15.57 -12.64
C ASP A 123 -2.09 16.88 -12.71
N HIS A 124 -1.70 17.45 -11.56
CA HIS A 124 -0.96 18.71 -11.46
C HIS A 124 0.52 18.50 -11.10
N THR A 125 0.98 17.25 -11.04
CA THR A 125 2.40 16.95 -10.80
C THR A 125 3.26 17.54 -11.93
N PRO A 126 4.30 18.33 -11.60
CA PRO A 126 5.25 18.85 -12.59
C PRO A 126 5.88 17.74 -13.43
N GLN A 127 6.10 17.99 -14.72
CA GLN A 127 6.64 16.98 -15.63
C GLN A 127 8.07 16.57 -15.24
N GLU A 128 8.88 17.54 -14.79
CA GLU A 128 10.26 17.30 -14.36
C GLU A 128 10.33 16.29 -13.21
N LEU A 129 9.27 16.22 -12.39
CA LEU A 129 9.14 15.28 -11.30
C LEU A 129 8.75 13.88 -11.81
N ARG A 130 7.83 13.81 -12.78
CA ARG A 130 7.43 12.56 -13.44
C ARG A 130 8.58 11.90 -14.20
N ASP A 131 9.55 12.69 -14.64
CA ASP A 131 10.72 12.20 -15.38
C ASP A 131 11.77 11.53 -14.48
N VAL A 132 11.79 11.85 -13.18
CA VAL A 132 12.78 11.33 -12.21
C VAL A 132 12.19 10.34 -11.22
N GLU A 133 10.88 10.42 -10.96
CA GLU A 133 10.17 9.55 -10.04
C GLU A 133 8.85 9.09 -10.66
N TRP A 134 8.50 7.83 -10.43
CA TRP A 134 7.32 7.20 -11.04
C TRP A 134 6.65 6.25 -10.06
N PRO A 135 5.33 6.02 -10.19
CA PRO A 135 4.69 4.96 -9.45
C PRO A 135 5.00 3.62 -10.13
N GLU A 136 5.49 2.68 -9.34
CA GLU A 136 5.90 1.36 -9.77
C GLU A 136 4.96 0.28 -9.24
N THR A 137 4.81 -0.78 -10.04
CA THR A 137 4.11 -2.00 -9.64
C THR A 137 5.08 -3.15 -9.72
N ILE A 138 5.40 -3.74 -8.58
CA ILE A 138 6.32 -4.87 -8.46
C ILE A 138 5.60 -6.11 -7.95
N SER A 139 6.15 -7.30 -8.20
CA SER A 139 5.73 -8.52 -7.49
C SER A 139 6.07 -8.40 -6.00
N VAL A 140 5.30 -9.03 -5.13
CA VAL A 140 5.65 -9.17 -3.71
C VAL A 140 6.97 -9.93 -3.51
N ASP A 141 7.33 -10.80 -4.45
CA ASP A 141 8.57 -11.58 -4.43
C ASP A 141 9.82 -10.70 -4.67
N GLU A 142 9.64 -9.50 -5.21
CA GLU A 142 10.72 -8.53 -5.39
C GLU A 142 10.99 -7.72 -4.11
N GLU A 143 10.14 -7.83 -3.08
CA GLU A 143 10.42 -7.18 -1.79
C GLU A 143 11.45 -7.98 -0.99
N GLU A 144 12.38 -7.25 -0.37
CA GLU A 144 13.52 -7.83 0.33
C GLU A 144 13.10 -8.77 1.46
N GLY A 145 13.92 -9.79 1.71
CA GLY A 145 13.76 -10.68 2.85
C GLY A 145 12.57 -11.64 2.77
N GLY A 146 11.87 -11.73 1.64
CA GLY A 146 10.77 -12.69 1.47
C GLY A 146 9.62 -12.44 2.46
N VAL A 147 9.37 -11.18 2.84
CA VAL A 147 8.44 -10.79 3.91
C VAL A 147 6.98 -11.22 3.68
N PHE A 148 6.62 -11.59 2.44
CA PHE A 148 5.29 -12.10 2.08
C PHE A 148 5.21 -13.64 2.03
N GLU A 149 6.32 -14.35 2.27
CA GLU A 149 6.32 -15.82 2.29
C GLU A 149 5.36 -16.34 3.37
N GLY A 150 4.40 -17.19 2.97
CA GLY A 150 3.37 -17.73 3.87
C GLY A 150 2.30 -16.72 4.32
N PHE A 151 2.40 -15.43 3.96
CA PHE A 151 1.46 -14.40 4.41
C PHE A 151 0.02 -14.69 3.96
N GLU A 152 -0.17 -14.98 2.67
CA GLU A 152 -1.52 -15.26 2.13
C GLU A 152 -2.12 -16.53 2.74
N GLU A 153 -1.30 -17.56 2.93
CA GLU A 153 -1.72 -18.81 3.59
C GLU A 153 -2.18 -18.54 5.02
N GLY A 154 -1.36 -17.86 5.83
CA GLY A 154 -1.72 -17.49 7.19
C GLY A 154 -2.97 -16.62 7.25
N TRP A 155 -3.14 -15.68 6.31
CA TRP A 155 -4.36 -14.84 6.27
C TRP A 155 -5.63 -15.67 6.06
N PHE A 156 -5.61 -16.65 5.15
CA PHE A 156 -6.76 -17.55 4.95
C PHE A 156 -6.98 -18.49 6.14
N GLU A 157 -5.91 -19.01 6.74
CA GLU A 157 -5.98 -19.89 7.92
C GLU A 157 -6.57 -19.19 9.14
N GLU A 158 -6.27 -17.91 9.33
CA GLU A 158 -6.83 -17.04 10.37
C GLU A 158 -8.25 -16.52 10.02
N GLY A 159 -8.89 -17.09 8.99
CA GLY A 159 -10.29 -16.83 8.66
C GLY A 159 -10.52 -15.70 7.66
N GLY A 160 -9.49 -15.26 6.94
CA GLY A 160 -9.58 -14.30 5.84
C GLY A 160 -10.59 -14.71 4.77
N ARG A 161 -11.38 -13.75 4.28
CA ARG A 161 -12.39 -13.96 3.23
C ARG A 161 -12.37 -12.87 2.19
N ILE A 162 -12.53 -13.27 0.93
CA ILE A 162 -12.67 -12.36 -0.22
C ILE A 162 -14.15 -12.07 -0.42
N GLY A 163 -14.52 -10.80 -0.35
CA GLY A 163 -15.90 -10.37 -0.45
C GLY A 163 -16.75 -10.81 0.76
N GLY A 164 -17.81 -10.05 1.02
CA GLY A 164 -18.79 -10.38 2.06
C GLY A 164 -18.87 -9.35 3.17
N TRP A 165 -20.10 -9.19 3.67
CA TRP A 165 -20.45 -8.54 4.92
C TRP A 165 -20.76 -9.60 5.96
#